data_AF-A0A7X6WVM1-F1
#
_entry.id   AF-A0A7X6WVM1-F1
#
_cell.length_a   1.000
_cell.length_b   1.000
_cell.length_c   1.000
_cell.angle_alpha   90.00
_cell.angle_beta   90.00
_cell.angle_gamma   90.00
#
_symmetry.space_group_name_H-M   'P 1'
#
loop_
_entity.id
_entity.type
_entity.pdbx_description
1 polymer ?
#
loop_
_entity_poly.entity_id
_entity_poly.type
_entity_poly.pdbx_seq_one_letter_code
_entity_poly.pdbx_strand_id
1 'polypeptide(L)'
;MNYEHFMKTSEKILNYIKDKKQATARELTDFLLISERAVFKQLGNLLVENRVAKVGKPPKVFYIIKKDKELLEEIIDINKKDKKIIDENYLAITASGLRREGMEGFIYWCEKNKLPIKKTVAEYIKTLDKYGKYRKGGIIDGINKFKNTFQEVGVVHAFYLDFYNIERFGRTKLGQLLLYSKQSQDRKLIKELVDKIHPTINKIINRYNIDAVGFIPPTVKREVQFMKELRKNLNLSIKVINIVKIKTDIVVPQKTLNKLADRIENARSTIIVNETGKYNRILLIDDAIGSGATLNETAMQIKKKNIAKEVFGLSITGSFKGFDVISEV
;
A
#
# COMPACT_ATOMS: atom_id res chain seq x y z
N MET A 1 34.78 16.04 22.41
CA MET A 1 35.81 16.56 21.48
C MET A 1 35.11 16.99 20.20
N ASN A 2 35.22 18.28 19.87
CA ASN A 2 34.40 18.99 18.87
C ASN A 2 34.71 18.56 17.43
N TYR A 3 33.78 17.83 16.81
CA TYR A 3 33.84 17.43 15.40
C TYR A 3 33.75 18.61 14.40
N GLU A 4 33.39 19.82 14.86
CA GLU A 4 33.22 20.99 14.01
C GLU A 4 34.52 21.65 13.53
N HIS A 5 35.67 21.33 14.14
CA HIS A 5 36.91 22.06 13.90
C HIS A 5 37.71 21.61 12.66
N PHE A 6 37.33 20.50 12.01
CA PHE A 6 38.01 19.96 10.82
C PHE A 6 37.17 19.99 9.53
N MET A 7 35.94 20.53 9.58
CA MET A 7 35.06 20.50 8.42
C MET A 7 35.46 21.59 7.39
N LYS A 8 35.67 21.20 6.13
CA LYS A 8 36.05 22.13 5.07
C LYS A 8 34.93 23.14 4.81
N THR A 9 35.26 24.38 4.45
CA THR A 9 34.27 25.43 4.16
C THR A 9 33.26 25.03 3.08
N SER A 10 33.69 24.27 2.07
CA SER A 10 32.81 23.72 1.02
C SER A 10 31.78 22.73 1.57
N GLU A 11 32.14 21.92 2.57
CA GLU A 11 31.22 20.98 3.24
C GLU A 11 30.24 21.73 4.14
N LYS A 12 30.69 22.78 4.84
CA LYS A 12 29.80 23.67 5.61
C LYS A 12 28.75 24.32 4.72
N ILE A 13 29.14 24.80 3.53
CA ILE A 13 28.21 25.34 2.52
C ILE A 13 27.17 24.30 2.11
N LEU A 14 27.62 23.07 1.79
CA LEU A 14 26.72 22.01 1.34
C LEU A 14 25.75 21.57 2.43
N ASN A 15 26.21 21.46 3.67
CA ASN A 15 25.35 21.15 4.80
C ASN A 15 24.31 22.25 5.04
N TYR A 16 24.72 23.51 4.95
CA TYR A 16 23.81 24.65 5.07
C TYR A 16 22.72 24.63 3.97
N ILE A 17 23.12 24.45 2.71
CA ILE A 17 22.18 24.36 1.58
C ILE A 17 21.27 23.13 1.72
N LYS A 18 21.78 22.00 2.22
CA LYS A 18 21.00 20.77 2.41
C LYS A 18 19.93 20.94 3.49
N ASP A 19 20.25 21.64 4.57
CA ASP A 19 19.32 21.96 5.66
C ASP A 19 18.26 22.97 5.22
N LYS A 20 18.68 24.08 4.59
CA LYS A 20 17.80 25.18 4.17
C LYS A 20 17.16 25.00 2.80
N LYS A 21 17.46 23.89 2.11
CA LYS A 21 17.11 23.57 0.71
C LYS A 21 17.71 24.49 -0.35
N GLN A 22 17.96 25.75 -0.03
CA GLN A 22 18.61 26.74 -0.87
C GLN A 22 19.34 27.79 -0.01
N ALA A 23 20.31 28.49 -0.61
CA ALA A 23 20.94 29.63 0.03
C ALA A 23 21.38 30.67 -1.00
N THR A 24 21.40 31.94 -0.62
CA THR A 24 22.04 33.03 -1.35
C THR A 24 23.51 33.15 -0.95
N ALA A 25 24.32 33.82 -1.77
CA ALA A 25 25.70 34.10 -1.42
C ALA A 25 25.80 34.90 -0.10
N ARG A 26 24.88 35.84 0.12
CA ARG A 26 24.80 36.65 1.34
C ARG A 26 24.51 35.81 2.59
N GLU A 27 23.50 34.93 2.53
CA GLU A 27 23.19 34.03 3.66
C GLU A 27 24.38 33.13 4.02
N LEU A 28 25.15 32.67 3.03
CA LEU A 28 26.35 31.88 3.25
C LEU A 28 27.51 32.72 3.83
N THR A 29 27.64 33.98 3.41
CA THR A 29 28.60 34.94 4.01
C THR A 29 28.27 35.17 5.48
N ASP A 30 27.01 35.42 5.80
CA ASP A 30 26.54 35.66 7.16
C ASP A 30 26.69 34.40 8.04
N PHE A 31 26.43 33.21 7.50
CA PHE A 31 26.57 31.95 8.22
C PHE A 31 28.02 31.55 8.48
N LEU A 32 28.91 31.71 7.49
CA LEU A 32 30.30 31.25 7.60
C LEU A 32 31.23 32.29 8.24
N LEU A 33 30.77 33.54 8.37
CA LEU A 33 31.55 34.68 8.87
C LEU A 33 32.87 34.87 8.10
N ILE A 34 32.83 34.66 6.77
CA ILE A 34 33.97 34.87 5.86
C ILE A 34 33.63 35.91 4.80
N SER A 35 34.64 36.46 4.13
CA SER A 35 34.40 37.46 3.09
C SER A 35 33.56 36.92 1.93
N GLU A 36 32.75 37.78 1.34
CA GLU A 36 31.90 37.46 0.18
C GLU A 36 32.73 36.90 -0.99
N ARG A 37 33.93 37.45 -1.22
CA ARG A 37 34.89 36.93 -2.21
C ARG A 37 35.29 35.48 -1.94
N ALA A 38 35.50 35.12 -0.67
CA ALA A 38 35.84 33.75 -0.30
C ALA A 38 34.65 32.79 -0.52
N VAL A 39 33.43 33.21 -0.19
CA VAL A 39 32.19 32.45 -0.49
C VAL A 39 32.05 32.22 -1.99
N PHE A 40 32.20 33.27 -2.81
CA PHE A 40 32.11 33.13 -4.27
C PHE A 40 33.18 32.20 -4.85
N LYS A 41 34.41 32.21 -4.32
CA LYS A 41 35.46 31.26 -4.72
C LYS A 41 35.04 29.81 -4.43
N GLN A 42 34.53 29.54 -3.23
CA GLN A 42 34.06 28.19 -2.85
C GLN A 42 32.85 27.76 -3.68
N LEU A 43 31.87 28.65 -3.89
CA LEU A 43 30.73 28.38 -4.75
C LEU A 43 31.14 28.16 -6.21
N GLY A 44 32.14 28.91 -6.71
CA GLY A 44 32.73 28.71 -8.03
C GLY A 44 33.30 27.29 -8.18
N ASN A 45 34.09 26.85 -7.20
CA ASN A 45 34.63 25.49 -7.18
C ASN A 45 33.50 24.45 -7.13
N LEU A 46 32.51 24.61 -6.25
CA LEU A 46 31.38 23.69 -6.12
C LEU A 46 30.50 23.64 -7.38
N LEU A 47 30.43 24.72 -8.16
CA LEU A 47 29.76 24.76 -9.46
C LEU A 47 30.55 23.99 -10.53
N VAL A 48 31.86 24.18 -10.58
CA VAL A 48 32.76 23.43 -11.49
C VAL A 48 32.73 21.94 -11.16
N GLU A 49 32.72 21.59 -9.88
CA GLU A 49 32.57 20.21 -9.37
C GLU A 49 31.15 19.64 -9.57
N ASN A 50 30.20 20.40 -10.14
CA ASN A 50 28.79 20.00 -10.30
C ASN A 50 28.08 19.59 -8.99
N ARG A 51 28.51 20.11 -7.83
CA ARG A 51 27.89 19.81 -6.53
C ARG A 51 26.73 20.73 -6.19
N VAL A 52 26.78 21.97 -6.67
CA VAL A 52 25.72 22.97 -6.55
C VAL A 52 25.33 23.52 -7.91
N ALA A 53 24.18 24.17 -8.00
CA ALA A 53 23.74 24.89 -9.18
C ALA A 53 23.12 26.24 -8.84
N LYS A 54 23.26 27.20 -9.77
CA LYS A 54 22.60 28.51 -9.68
C LYS A 54 21.17 28.45 -10.22
N VAL A 55 20.26 29.13 -9.52
CA VAL A 55 18.87 29.37 -9.92
C VAL A 55 18.56 30.86 -9.73
N GLY A 56 17.86 31.47 -10.69
CA GLY A 56 17.54 32.90 -10.68
C GLY A 56 18.52 33.76 -11.49
N LYS A 57 18.32 35.08 -11.46
CA LYS A 57 19.13 36.08 -12.17
C LYS A 57 19.56 37.19 -11.19
N PRO A 58 20.75 37.80 -11.38
CA PRO A 58 21.17 38.92 -10.55
C PRO A 58 20.09 40.02 -10.48
N PRO A 59 19.90 40.67 -9.31
CA PRO A 59 20.67 40.51 -8.07
C PRO A 59 20.21 39.34 -7.17
N LYS A 60 19.16 38.58 -7.53
CA LYS A 60 18.60 37.50 -6.71
C LYS A 60 18.96 36.12 -7.28
N VAL A 61 20.10 35.60 -6.83
CA VAL A 61 20.60 34.26 -7.21
C VAL A 61 20.63 33.34 -5.99
N PHE A 62 20.04 32.16 -6.15
CA PHE A 62 20.05 31.09 -5.17
C PHE A 62 20.96 29.96 -5.63
N TYR A 63 21.58 29.29 -4.67
CA TYR A 63 22.39 28.10 -4.84
C TYR A 63 21.66 26.93 -4.19
N ILE A 64 21.52 25.86 -4.96
CA ILE A 64 20.88 24.61 -4.53
C ILE A 64 21.82 23.44 -4.85
N ILE A 65 21.64 22.30 -4.18
CA ILE A 65 22.38 21.08 -4.53
C ILE A 65 22.01 20.69 -5.98
N LYS A 66 23.00 20.33 -6.81
CA LYS A 66 22.77 20.01 -8.23
C LYS A 66 21.71 18.92 -8.41
N LYS A 67 21.77 17.87 -7.59
CA LYS A 67 20.78 16.80 -7.54
C LYS A 67 19.37 17.35 -7.23
N ASP A 68 19.26 18.31 -6.31
CA ASP A 68 17.98 18.94 -5.98
C ASP A 68 17.49 19.83 -7.13
N LYS A 69 18.38 20.44 -7.92
CA LYS A 69 18.02 21.19 -9.14
C LYS A 69 17.45 20.28 -10.22
N GLU A 70 18.15 19.20 -10.55
CA GLU A 70 17.71 18.21 -11.54
C GLU A 70 16.36 17.61 -11.11
N LEU A 71 16.21 17.33 -9.81
CA LEU A 71 14.95 16.91 -9.22
C LEU A 71 13.84 17.97 -9.37
N LEU A 72 14.13 19.24 -9.09
CA LEU A 72 13.17 20.33 -9.24
C LEU A 72 12.75 20.52 -10.71
N GLU A 73 13.69 20.46 -11.65
CA GLU A 73 13.40 20.54 -13.09
C GLU A 73 12.55 19.35 -13.57
N GLU A 74 12.84 18.12 -13.10
CA GLU A 74 12.00 16.95 -13.36
C GLU A 74 10.59 17.06 -12.77
N ILE A 75 10.43 17.71 -11.60
CA ILE A 75 9.13 17.88 -10.92
C ILE A 75 8.30 19.01 -11.54
N ILE A 76 8.93 20.13 -11.90
CA ILE A 76 8.25 21.33 -12.43
C ILE A 76 7.54 21.03 -13.76
N ASP A 77 8.07 20.08 -14.54
CA ASP A 77 7.52 19.68 -15.84
C ASP A 77 6.44 18.58 -15.76
N ILE A 78 6.04 18.18 -14.54
CA ILE A 78 4.95 17.23 -14.35
C ILE A 78 3.63 17.99 -14.30
N ASN A 79 2.71 17.62 -15.20
CA ASN A 79 1.42 18.29 -15.27
C ASN A 79 0.65 18.12 -13.93
N LYS A 80 -0.21 19.10 -13.60
CA LYS A 80 -0.98 19.10 -12.34
C LYS A 80 -1.91 17.90 -12.19
N LYS A 81 -2.40 17.34 -13.29
CA LYS A 81 -3.33 16.20 -13.30
C LYS A 81 -2.64 14.91 -12.86
N ASP A 82 -1.47 14.64 -13.42
CA ASP A 82 -0.62 13.47 -13.13
C ASP A 82 -0.16 13.51 -11.68
N LYS A 83 0.27 14.69 -11.21
CA LYS A 83 0.60 14.90 -9.80
C LYS A 83 -0.58 14.54 -8.89
N LYS A 84 -1.78 15.03 -9.20
CA LYS A 84 -2.99 14.72 -8.42
C LYS A 84 -3.29 13.21 -8.39
N ILE A 85 -3.17 12.52 -9.53
CA ILE A 85 -3.37 11.07 -9.60
C ILE A 85 -2.38 10.34 -8.68
N ILE A 86 -1.10 10.74 -8.68
CA ILE A 86 -0.08 10.14 -7.81
C ILE A 86 -0.37 10.46 -6.34
N ASP A 87 -0.71 11.72 -6.02
CA ASP A 87 -1.05 12.15 -4.66
C ASP A 87 -2.17 11.31 -4.04
N GLU A 88 -3.18 10.96 -4.83
CA GLU A 88 -4.31 10.15 -4.40
C GLU A 88 -3.97 8.66 -4.27
N ASN A 89 -3.09 8.12 -5.12
CA ASN A 89 -2.93 6.67 -5.33
C ASN A 89 -1.61 6.08 -4.84
N TYR A 90 -0.61 6.89 -4.48
CA TYR A 90 0.70 6.41 -4.07
C TYR A 90 0.94 6.56 -2.56
N LEU A 91 1.57 5.55 -1.98
CA LEU A 91 2.02 5.54 -0.59
C LEU A 91 3.27 4.68 -0.49
N ALA A 92 4.34 5.26 0.04
CA ALA A 92 5.54 4.55 0.44
C ALA A 92 5.68 4.62 1.96
N ILE A 93 6.14 3.52 2.57
CA ILE A 93 6.64 3.53 3.94
C ILE A 93 8.10 3.13 3.88
N THR A 94 8.96 3.97 4.45
CA THR A 94 10.41 3.77 4.41
C THR A 94 10.81 2.61 5.32
N ALA A 95 12.05 2.13 5.17
CA ALA A 95 12.61 1.13 6.09
C ALA A 95 12.66 1.62 7.55
N SER A 96 12.71 2.93 7.76
CA SER A 96 12.65 3.57 9.08
C SER A 96 11.21 3.77 9.59
N GLY A 97 10.19 3.27 8.89
CA GLY A 97 8.78 3.40 9.27
C GLY A 97 8.15 4.76 8.96
N LEU A 98 8.82 5.64 8.21
CA LEU A 98 8.27 6.94 7.83
C LEU A 98 7.27 6.79 6.68
N ARG A 99 6.08 7.35 6.87
CA ARG A 99 5.03 7.44 5.86
C ARG A 99 5.33 8.58 4.90
N ARG A 100 5.39 8.29 3.59
CA ARG A 100 5.50 9.28 2.51
C ARG A 100 4.39 9.08 1.51
N GLU A 101 3.48 10.04 1.43
CA GLU A 101 2.33 9.96 0.55
C GLU A 101 2.59 10.62 -0.79
N GLY A 102 1.84 10.17 -1.79
CA GLY A 102 1.72 10.88 -3.04
C GLY A 102 3.02 11.04 -3.79
N MET A 103 3.19 12.22 -4.38
CA MET A 103 4.36 12.56 -5.18
C MET A 103 5.65 12.48 -4.37
N GLU A 104 5.62 12.85 -3.09
CA GLU A 104 6.79 12.73 -2.20
C GLU A 104 7.22 11.26 -2.04
N GLY A 105 6.26 10.37 -1.78
CA GLY A 105 6.53 8.93 -1.70
C GLY A 105 7.00 8.35 -3.03
N PHE A 106 6.44 8.83 -4.14
CA PHE A 106 6.80 8.38 -5.48
C PHE A 106 8.22 8.79 -5.87
N ILE A 107 8.61 10.04 -5.58
CA ILE A 107 9.97 10.54 -5.78
C ILE A 107 10.95 9.70 -4.96
N TYR A 108 10.67 9.50 -3.67
CA TYR A 108 11.51 8.67 -2.80
C TYR A 108 11.72 7.26 -3.39
N TRP A 109 10.67 6.64 -3.92
CA TRP A 109 10.77 5.32 -4.54
C TRP A 109 11.58 5.36 -5.84
N CYS A 110 11.39 6.37 -6.70
CA CYS A 110 12.18 6.55 -7.92
C CYS A 110 13.67 6.71 -7.59
N GLU A 111 14.02 7.58 -6.64
CA GLU A 111 15.39 7.80 -6.21
C GLU A 111 16.03 6.52 -5.66
N LYS A 112 15.31 5.78 -4.82
CA LYS A 112 15.78 4.52 -4.23
C LYS A 112 16.09 3.47 -5.31
N ASN A 113 15.30 3.45 -6.38
CA ASN A 113 15.47 2.51 -7.49
C ASN A 113 16.28 3.08 -8.65
N LYS A 114 16.84 4.30 -8.51
CA LYS A 114 17.60 5.01 -9.56
C LYS A 114 16.82 5.14 -10.88
N LEU A 115 15.54 5.50 -10.79
CA LEU A 115 14.64 5.64 -11.93
C LEU A 115 14.38 7.12 -12.27
N PRO A 116 14.29 7.49 -13.55
CA PRO A 116 13.96 8.85 -13.98
C PRO A 116 12.48 9.17 -13.68
N ILE A 117 12.19 10.26 -12.97
CA ILE A 117 10.87 10.50 -12.37
C ILE A 117 9.82 10.70 -13.46
N LYS A 118 10.06 11.60 -14.42
CA LYS A 118 9.09 11.96 -15.46
C LYS A 118 8.63 10.75 -16.28
N LYS A 119 9.57 9.93 -16.74
CA LYS A 119 9.26 8.69 -17.47
C LYS A 119 8.48 7.71 -16.59
N THR A 120 8.88 7.59 -15.33
CA THR A 120 8.28 6.65 -14.37
C THR A 120 6.85 7.07 -14.00
N VAL A 121 6.56 8.36 -13.92
CA VAL A 121 5.20 8.92 -13.76
C VAL A 121 4.28 8.49 -14.90
N ALA A 122 4.70 8.71 -16.15
CA ALA A 122 3.92 8.32 -17.32
C ALA A 122 3.62 6.81 -17.35
N GLU A 123 4.63 5.99 -17.02
CA GLU A 123 4.49 4.54 -16.92
C GLU A 123 3.56 4.13 -15.76
N TYR A 124 3.63 4.81 -14.61
CA TYR A 124 2.77 4.54 -13.46
C TYR A 124 1.30 4.83 -13.76
N ILE A 125 1.01 5.98 -14.38
CA ILE A 125 -0.36 6.35 -14.76
C ILE A 125 -0.93 5.37 -15.78
N LYS A 126 -0.13 4.98 -16.77
CA LYS A 126 -0.53 3.95 -17.74
C LYS A 126 -0.84 2.62 -17.07
N THR A 127 -0.05 2.21 -16.06
CA THR A 127 -0.33 1.02 -15.27
C THR A 127 -1.61 1.20 -14.45
N LEU A 128 -1.84 2.34 -13.79
CA LEU A 128 -3.09 2.60 -13.08
C LEU A 128 -4.31 2.52 -14.00
N ASP A 129 -4.24 3.11 -15.21
CA ASP A 129 -5.33 3.05 -16.19
C ASP A 129 -5.60 1.62 -16.66
N LYS A 130 -4.53 0.85 -16.92
CA LYS A 130 -4.63 -0.58 -17.30
C LYS A 130 -5.39 -1.37 -16.23
N TYR A 131 -5.05 -1.19 -14.96
CA TYR A 131 -5.67 -1.92 -13.86
C TYR A 131 -7.04 -1.34 -13.47
N GLY A 132 -7.26 -0.04 -13.69
CA GLY A 132 -8.52 0.66 -13.46
C GLY A 132 -9.67 0.11 -14.31
N LYS A 133 -9.38 -0.42 -15.51
CA LYS A 133 -10.39 -1.09 -16.38
C LYS A 133 -11.11 -2.27 -15.72
N TYR A 134 -10.46 -2.93 -14.75
CA TYR A 134 -11.06 -4.04 -14.00
C TYR A 134 -11.94 -3.56 -12.84
N ARG A 135 -11.85 -2.27 -12.48
CA ARG A 135 -12.61 -1.68 -11.38
C ARG A 135 -13.89 -1.04 -11.91
N LYS A 136 -15.03 -1.66 -11.60
CA LYS A 136 -16.36 -1.15 -11.96
C LYS A 136 -17.10 -0.71 -10.70
N GLY A 137 -17.45 0.57 -10.59
CA GLY A 137 -18.15 1.09 -9.41
C GLY A 137 -17.34 1.02 -8.11
N GLY A 138 -16.01 1.07 -8.21
CA GLY A 138 -15.11 1.04 -7.04
C GLY A 138 -14.74 -0.37 -6.55
N ILE A 139 -15.16 -1.43 -7.25
CA ILE A 139 -14.87 -2.83 -6.90
C ILE A 139 -14.35 -3.60 -8.12
N ILE A 140 -13.54 -4.62 -7.87
CA ILE A 140 -13.03 -5.56 -8.88
C ILE A 140 -13.72 -6.89 -8.66
N ASP A 141 -14.27 -7.52 -9.70
CA ASP A 141 -14.82 -8.87 -9.60
C ASP A 141 -13.82 -9.91 -10.12
N GLY A 142 -13.29 -10.70 -9.18
CA GLY A 142 -12.32 -11.76 -9.40
C GLY A 142 -12.94 -13.14 -9.64
N ILE A 143 -14.24 -13.28 -9.87
CA ILE A 143 -14.90 -14.59 -9.99
C ILE A 143 -14.27 -15.51 -11.06
N ASN A 144 -13.81 -14.93 -12.18
CA ASN A 144 -13.15 -15.70 -13.24
C ASN A 144 -11.88 -16.40 -12.74
N LYS A 145 -11.16 -15.80 -11.78
CA LYS A 145 -10.01 -16.42 -11.15
C LYS A 145 -10.41 -17.67 -10.36
N PHE A 146 -11.51 -17.60 -9.61
CA PHE A 146 -12.01 -18.76 -8.86
C PHE A 146 -12.41 -19.89 -9.79
N LYS A 147 -13.16 -19.58 -10.87
CA LYS A 147 -13.56 -20.58 -11.89
C LYS A 147 -12.37 -21.25 -12.57
N ASN A 148 -11.28 -20.52 -12.79
CA ASN A 148 -10.06 -21.08 -13.39
C ASN A 148 -9.17 -21.82 -12.37
N THR A 149 -9.34 -21.58 -11.07
CA THR A 149 -8.48 -22.13 -10.01
C THR A 149 -9.08 -23.38 -9.36
N PHE A 150 -10.40 -23.43 -9.21
CA PHE A 150 -11.11 -24.49 -8.49
C PHE A 150 -12.06 -25.24 -9.41
N GLN A 151 -12.13 -26.57 -9.22
CA GLN A 151 -13.13 -27.40 -9.89
C GLN A 151 -14.55 -27.03 -9.44
N GLU A 152 -14.73 -26.79 -8.14
CA GLU A 152 -15.99 -26.34 -7.55
C GLU A 152 -15.82 -24.97 -6.91
N VAL A 153 -16.70 -24.04 -7.27
CA VAL A 153 -16.67 -22.66 -6.76
C VAL A 153 -17.82 -22.42 -5.78
N GLY A 154 -17.46 -22.14 -4.54
CA GLY A 154 -18.40 -21.90 -3.44
C GLY A 154 -19.02 -20.52 -3.45
N VAL A 155 -18.39 -19.52 -4.08
CA VAL A 155 -18.86 -18.13 -4.12
C VAL A 155 -19.52 -17.78 -5.45
N VAL A 156 -20.52 -16.88 -5.42
CA VAL A 156 -21.17 -16.34 -6.63
C VAL A 156 -20.31 -15.23 -7.25
N HIS A 157 -19.78 -14.35 -6.41
CA HIS A 157 -18.82 -13.31 -6.77
C HIS A 157 -17.64 -13.32 -5.80
N ALA A 158 -16.48 -12.86 -6.26
CA ALA A 158 -15.29 -12.69 -5.43
C ALA A 158 -14.74 -11.29 -5.62
N PHE A 159 -15.19 -10.34 -4.80
CA PHE A 159 -14.84 -8.94 -4.93
C PHE A 159 -13.50 -8.60 -4.28
N TYR A 160 -12.75 -7.69 -4.90
CA TYR A 160 -11.59 -7.03 -4.32
C TYR A 160 -11.82 -5.52 -4.30
N LEU A 161 -11.43 -4.84 -3.22
CA LEU A 161 -11.45 -3.37 -3.17
C LEU A 161 -10.28 -2.76 -3.95
N ASP A 162 -9.12 -3.44 -3.93
CA ASP A 162 -7.96 -3.06 -4.71
C ASP A 162 -7.10 -4.28 -5.09
N PHE A 163 -6.15 -4.08 -5.99
CA PHE A 163 -5.08 -5.04 -6.21
C PHE A 163 -4.08 -4.96 -5.08
N TYR A 164 -3.51 -6.10 -4.68
CA TYR A 164 -2.43 -6.11 -3.68
C TYR A 164 -1.16 -5.47 -4.26
N ASN A 165 -0.78 -5.88 -5.47
CA ASN A 165 0.39 -5.39 -6.22
C ASN A 165 0.03 -5.04 -7.67
N ILE A 166 0.75 -4.08 -8.25
CA ILE A 166 0.66 -3.67 -9.66
C ILE A 166 2.05 -3.66 -10.31
N GLU A 167 2.31 -4.68 -11.12
CA GLU A 167 3.53 -4.84 -11.94
C GLU A 167 4.81 -4.51 -11.15
N ARG A 168 5.69 -3.68 -11.75
CA ARG A 168 6.97 -3.27 -11.14
C ARG A 168 6.83 -2.21 -10.05
N PHE A 169 5.66 -1.58 -9.90
CA PHE A 169 5.44 -0.53 -8.90
C PHE A 169 5.13 -1.10 -7.51
N GLY A 170 4.96 -2.42 -7.40
CA GLY A 170 4.77 -3.09 -6.13
C GLY A 170 3.37 -2.87 -5.58
N ARG A 171 3.27 -2.68 -4.26
CA ARG A 171 1.97 -2.60 -3.56
C ARG A 171 1.21 -1.33 -3.94
N THR A 172 -0.11 -1.45 -4.09
CA THR A 172 -1.00 -0.28 -4.19
C THR A 172 -1.05 0.46 -2.86
N LYS A 173 -1.57 1.70 -2.82
CA LYS A 173 -1.79 2.43 -1.56
C LYS A 173 -2.64 1.62 -0.57
N LEU A 174 -3.70 0.94 -1.03
CA LEU A 174 -4.50 0.09 -0.15
C LEU A 174 -3.74 -1.17 0.30
N GLY A 175 -2.96 -1.79 -0.60
CA GLY A 175 -2.09 -2.92 -0.25
C GLY A 175 -1.01 -2.55 0.78
N GLN A 176 -0.47 -1.34 0.69
CA GLN A 176 0.52 -0.84 1.63
C GLN A 176 -0.11 -0.57 3.01
N LEU A 177 -1.27 0.10 3.05
CA LEU A 177 -2.02 0.31 4.28
C LEU A 177 -2.41 -1.02 4.95
N LEU A 178 -2.88 -2.00 4.18
CA LEU A 178 -3.22 -3.32 4.70
C LEU A 178 -2.01 -4.03 5.33
N LEU A 179 -0.86 -4.03 4.63
CA LEU A 179 0.36 -4.67 5.13
C LEU A 179 0.75 -4.09 6.49
N TYR A 180 0.87 -2.77 6.57
CA TYR A 180 1.34 -2.13 7.80
C TYR A 180 0.29 -2.11 8.91
N SER A 181 -1.01 -2.05 8.59
CA SER A 181 -2.08 -2.25 9.57
C SER A 181 -2.00 -3.62 10.24
N LYS A 182 -1.51 -4.64 9.51
CA LYS A 182 -1.34 -6.01 10.02
C LYS A 182 -0.01 -6.22 10.75
N GLN A 183 1.07 -5.61 10.28
CA GLN A 183 2.41 -5.78 10.86
C GLN A 183 2.62 -4.92 12.10
N SER A 184 2.28 -3.63 12.02
CA SER A 184 2.53 -2.67 13.12
C SER A 184 1.59 -2.84 14.30
N GLN A 185 0.44 -3.50 14.10
CA GLN A 185 -0.64 -3.59 15.09
C GLN A 185 -1.18 -2.21 15.54
N ASP A 186 -0.90 -1.15 14.77
CA ASP A 186 -1.34 0.22 15.06
C ASP A 186 -2.84 0.37 14.78
N ARG A 187 -3.61 0.60 15.86
CA ARG A 187 -5.06 0.81 15.82
C ARG A 187 -5.46 2.04 14.98
N LYS A 188 -4.61 3.08 14.90
CA LYS A 188 -4.89 4.27 14.09
C LYS A 188 -4.84 3.94 12.61
N LEU A 189 -3.82 3.22 12.16
CA LEU A 189 -3.71 2.75 10.77
C LEU A 189 -4.84 1.80 10.40
N ILE A 190 -5.22 0.89 11.31
CA ILE A 190 -6.37 0.00 11.10
C ILE A 190 -7.66 0.82 10.94
N LYS A 191 -7.89 1.82 11.79
CA LYS A 191 -9.07 2.69 11.71
C LYS A 191 -9.11 3.47 10.40
N GLU A 192 -8.00 4.08 9.99
CA GLU A 192 -7.92 4.79 8.72
C GLU A 192 -8.25 3.87 7.53
N LEU A 193 -7.71 2.65 7.54
CA LEU A 193 -8.03 1.64 6.53
C LEU A 193 -9.53 1.30 6.53
N VAL A 194 -10.12 1.09 7.71
CA VAL A 194 -11.55 0.78 7.87
C VAL A 194 -12.41 1.93 7.34
N ASP A 195 -12.14 3.16 7.74
CA ASP A 195 -12.88 4.35 7.33
C ASP A 195 -12.88 4.51 5.80
N LYS A 196 -11.77 4.16 5.15
CA LYS A 196 -11.64 4.19 3.69
C LYS A 196 -12.47 3.12 2.99
N ILE A 197 -12.56 1.91 3.54
CA ILE A 197 -13.23 0.77 2.88
C ILE A 197 -14.71 0.63 3.24
N HIS A 198 -15.11 1.15 4.40
CA HIS A 198 -16.45 0.99 4.97
C HIS A 198 -17.57 1.44 4.00
N PRO A 199 -17.48 2.60 3.32
CA PRO A 199 -18.52 3.02 2.37
C PRO A 199 -18.71 2.02 1.22
N THR A 200 -17.63 1.42 0.73
CA THR A 200 -17.68 0.44 -0.36
C THR A 200 -18.28 -0.88 0.11
N ILE A 201 -17.97 -1.32 1.33
CA ILE A 201 -18.58 -2.52 1.94
C ILE A 201 -20.09 -2.35 2.07
N ASN A 202 -20.56 -1.20 2.57
CA ASN A 202 -22.00 -0.92 2.68
C ASN A 202 -22.68 -0.87 1.30
N LYS A 203 -22.01 -0.32 0.29
CA LYS A 203 -22.52 -0.38 -1.10
C LYS A 203 -22.68 -1.81 -1.60
N ILE A 204 -21.74 -2.72 -1.30
CA ILE A 204 -21.85 -4.14 -1.68
C ILE A 204 -23.03 -4.79 -0.94
N ILE A 205 -23.11 -4.59 0.39
CA ILE A 205 -24.19 -5.13 1.23
C ILE A 205 -25.55 -4.74 0.67
N ASN A 206 -25.74 -3.45 0.38
CA ASN A 206 -27.01 -2.93 -0.13
C ASN A 206 -27.29 -3.38 -1.56
N ARG A 207 -26.29 -3.35 -2.46
CA ARG A 207 -26.46 -3.70 -3.87
C ARG A 207 -26.86 -5.16 -4.06
N TYR A 208 -26.34 -6.05 -3.23
CA TYR A 208 -26.57 -7.50 -3.34
C TYR A 208 -27.57 -8.02 -2.30
N ASN A 209 -28.20 -7.15 -1.50
CA ASN A 209 -29.11 -7.50 -0.41
C ASN A 209 -28.53 -8.59 0.51
N ILE A 210 -27.33 -8.35 1.01
CA ILE A 210 -26.65 -9.26 1.95
C ILE A 210 -27.36 -9.21 3.30
N ASP A 211 -27.75 -10.38 3.83
CA ASP A 211 -28.46 -10.50 5.11
C ASP A 211 -27.57 -10.99 6.27
N ALA A 212 -26.36 -11.51 5.98
CA ALA A 212 -25.34 -11.76 6.99
C ALA A 212 -23.90 -11.61 6.46
N VAL A 213 -22.95 -11.38 7.37
CA VAL A 213 -21.51 -11.29 7.08
C VAL A 213 -20.74 -12.33 7.87
N GLY A 214 -19.73 -12.93 7.25
CA GLY A 214 -18.74 -13.76 7.94
C GLY A 214 -17.35 -13.16 7.82
N PHE A 215 -16.62 -13.03 8.93
CA PHE A 215 -15.22 -12.60 8.90
C PHE A 215 -14.31 -13.82 8.94
N ILE A 216 -13.40 -13.94 7.99
CA ILE A 216 -12.43 -15.02 7.96
C ILE A 216 -11.49 -14.91 9.18
N PRO A 217 -11.35 -15.97 9.99
CA PRO A 217 -10.53 -15.92 11.19
C PRO A 217 -9.03 -15.79 10.84
N PRO A 218 -8.26 -15.05 11.64
CA PRO A 218 -6.84 -14.86 11.39
C PRO A 218 -6.06 -16.18 11.54
N THR A 219 -5.00 -16.32 10.74
CA THR A 219 -4.15 -17.52 10.74
C THR A 219 -2.94 -17.43 11.66
N VAL A 220 -2.48 -16.22 11.99
CA VAL A 220 -1.24 -15.99 12.75
C VAL A 220 -1.57 -15.35 14.11
N LYS A 221 -0.99 -15.88 15.19
CA LYS A 221 -1.14 -15.30 16.53
C LYS A 221 -0.45 -13.94 16.59
N ARG A 222 -1.20 -12.92 17.00
CA ARG A 222 -0.82 -11.52 17.21
C ARG A 222 -1.63 -10.98 18.38
N GLU A 223 -1.09 -9.98 19.07
CA GLU A 223 -1.74 -9.33 20.21
C GLU A 223 -3.01 -8.59 19.75
N VAL A 224 -2.87 -7.78 18.70
CA VAL A 224 -3.98 -7.14 18.00
C VAL A 224 -4.29 -7.91 16.72
N GLN A 225 -5.44 -8.57 16.70
CA GLN A 225 -5.91 -9.32 15.54
C GLN A 225 -6.63 -8.37 14.57
N PHE A 226 -6.01 -8.11 13.41
CA PHE A 226 -6.55 -7.23 12.37
C PHE A 226 -8.04 -7.49 12.07
N MET A 227 -8.43 -8.74 11.84
CA MET A 227 -9.82 -9.08 11.50
C MET A 227 -10.82 -8.82 12.64
N LYS A 228 -10.37 -8.89 13.90
CA LYS A 228 -11.22 -8.52 15.05
C LYS A 228 -11.43 -7.00 15.11
N GLU A 229 -10.37 -6.23 14.91
CA GLU A 229 -10.46 -4.77 14.85
C GLU A 229 -11.26 -4.30 13.63
N LEU A 230 -11.07 -4.94 12.47
CA LEU A 230 -11.85 -4.69 11.26
C LEU A 230 -13.35 -4.86 11.54
N ARG A 231 -13.75 -6.01 12.11
CA ARG A 231 -15.15 -6.27 12.49
C ARG A 231 -15.67 -5.21 13.46
N LYS A 232 -14.89 -4.87 14.49
CA LYS A 232 -15.28 -3.89 15.52
C LYS A 232 -15.50 -2.50 14.92
N ASN A 233 -14.58 -2.04 14.07
CA ASN A 233 -14.63 -0.68 13.52
C ASN A 233 -15.62 -0.55 12.36
N LEU A 234 -15.87 -1.62 11.59
CA LEU A 234 -16.91 -1.61 10.57
C LEU A 234 -18.31 -1.49 11.19
N ASN A 235 -18.52 -2.09 12.37
CA ASN A 235 -19.77 -2.01 13.14
C ASN A 235 -21.03 -2.17 12.28
N LEU A 236 -21.05 -3.21 11.44
CA LEU A 236 -22.14 -3.45 10.50
C LEU A 236 -23.42 -3.83 11.26
N SER A 237 -24.57 -3.30 10.83
CA SER A 237 -25.88 -3.55 11.43
C SER A 237 -26.49 -4.93 11.11
N ILE A 238 -25.80 -5.73 10.30
CA ILE A 238 -26.25 -7.05 9.87
C ILE A 238 -25.62 -8.16 10.71
N LYS A 239 -26.27 -9.33 10.73
CA LYS A 239 -25.82 -10.47 11.54
C LYS A 239 -24.42 -10.91 11.12
N VAL A 240 -23.59 -11.22 12.10
CA VAL A 240 -22.26 -11.78 11.86
C VAL A 240 -22.28 -13.27 12.14
N ILE A 241 -22.07 -14.09 11.12
CA ILE A 241 -22.01 -15.55 11.27
C ILE A 241 -20.71 -15.98 11.95
N ASN A 242 -20.79 -17.07 12.70
CA ASN A 242 -19.65 -17.57 13.46
C ASN A 242 -18.77 -18.52 12.62
N ILE A 243 -17.55 -18.06 12.31
CA ILE A 243 -16.53 -18.83 11.61
C ILE A 243 -15.33 -18.94 12.54
N VAL A 244 -14.93 -20.17 12.86
CA VAL A 244 -13.85 -20.44 13.81
C VAL A 244 -12.70 -21.17 13.14
N LYS A 245 -11.48 -20.87 13.57
CA LYS A 245 -10.30 -21.64 13.19
C LYS A 245 -9.98 -22.62 14.30
N ILE A 246 -10.04 -23.93 14.03
CA ILE A 246 -9.65 -24.97 14.97
C ILE A 246 -8.13 -25.10 15.04
N LYS A 247 -7.61 -25.41 16.23
CA LYS A 247 -6.18 -25.65 16.45
C LYS A 247 -5.91 -27.14 16.29
N THR A 248 -4.96 -27.47 15.42
CA THR A 248 -4.26 -28.75 15.40
C THR A 248 -3.05 -28.68 16.33
N ASP A 249 -2.50 -29.83 16.74
CA ASP A 249 -1.34 -29.89 17.65
C ASP A 249 -0.13 -29.11 17.10
N ILE A 250 0.04 -29.11 15.77
CA ILE A 250 1.02 -28.29 15.06
C ILE A 250 0.28 -27.22 14.26
N VAL A 251 0.56 -25.94 14.55
CA VAL A 251 -0.03 -24.81 13.83
C VAL A 251 0.78 -24.52 12.57
N VAL A 252 0.26 -24.90 11.41
CA VAL A 252 0.86 -24.56 10.11
C VAL A 252 0.19 -23.31 9.53
N PRO A 253 0.89 -22.18 9.36
CA PRO A 253 0.32 -21.01 8.71
C PRO A 253 0.09 -21.28 7.22
N GLN A 254 -1.15 -21.11 6.75
CA GLN A 254 -1.50 -21.36 5.34
C GLN A 254 -0.64 -20.58 4.32
N LYS A 255 -0.10 -19.41 4.72
CA LYS A 255 0.74 -18.57 3.86
C LYS A 255 2.12 -19.17 3.57
N THR A 256 2.60 -20.12 4.38
CA THR A 256 3.89 -20.81 4.15
C THR A 256 3.76 -21.98 3.18
N LEU A 257 2.54 -22.41 2.85
CA LEU A 257 2.27 -23.50 1.90
C LEU A 257 2.40 -23.00 0.47
N ASN A 258 3.19 -23.65 -0.37
CA ASN A 258 3.41 -23.20 -1.76
C ASN A 258 2.40 -23.80 -2.76
N LYS A 259 1.87 -25.00 -2.50
CA LYS A 259 0.94 -25.69 -3.41
C LYS A 259 -0.52 -25.33 -3.10
N LEU A 260 -1.35 -25.23 -4.16
CA LEU A 260 -2.79 -24.99 -4.02
C LEU A 260 -3.48 -26.10 -3.22
N ALA A 261 -3.17 -27.35 -3.52
CA ALA A 261 -3.77 -28.52 -2.87
C ALA A 261 -3.59 -28.47 -1.35
N ASP A 262 -2.36 -28.27 -0.88
CA ASP A 262 -2.04 -28.15 0.55
C ASP A 262 -2.81 -26.98 1.21
N ARG A 263 -2.98 -25.86 0.48
CA ARG A 263 -3.77 -24.71 0.98
C ARG A 263 -5.27 -25.01 1.07
N ILE A 264 -5.80 -25.79 0.14
CA ILE A 264 -7.20 -26.26 0.15
C ILE A 264 -7.39 -27.21 1.33
N GLU A 265 -6.50 -28.19 1.48
CA GLU A 265 -6.54 -29.16 2.58
C GLU A 265 -6.46 -28.47 3.94
N ASN A 266 -5.52 -27.54 4.10
CA ASN A 266 -5.39 -26.75 5.33
C ASN A 266 -6.63 -25.92 5.63
N ALA A 267 -7.21 -25.25 4.62
CA ALA A 267 -8.43 -24.48 4.82
C ALA A 267 -9.61 -25.37 5.23
N ARG A 268 -9.75 -26.53 4.56
CA ARG A 268 -10.80 -27.51 4.84
C ARG A 268 -10.70 -28.11 6.23
N SER A 269 -9.48 -28.41 6.71
CA SER A 269 -9.27 -29.03 8.01
C SER A 269 -9.28 -28.04 9.17
N THR A 270 -8.91 -26.77 8.94
CA THR A 270 -8.72 -25.82 10.05
C THR A 270 -9.83 -24.78 10.18
N ILE A 271 -10.64 -24.53 9.16
CA ILE A 271 -11.71 -23.51 9.22
C ILE A 271 -13.05 -24.21 9.32
N ILE A 272 -13.84 -23.88 10.33
CA ILE A 272 -15.15 -24.46 10.59
C ILE A 272 -16.19 -23.35 10.68
N VAL A 273 -17.25 -23.51 9.90
CA VAL A 273 -18.45 -22.67 10.01
C VAL A 273 -19.34 -23.24 11.10
N ASN A 274 -19.44 -22.53 12.23
CA ASN A 274 -20.22 -22.92 13.41
C ASN A 274 -21.47 -22.04 13.53
N GLU A 275 -22.33 -22.12 12.52
CA GLU A 275 -23.55 -21.33 12.39
C GLU A 275 -24.75 -22.25 12.15
N THR A 276 -25.88 -21.96 12.79
CA THR A 276 -27.12 -22.74 12.69
C THR A 276 -28.25 -21.96 12.01
N GLY A 277 -28.12 -20.63 11.90
CA GLY A 277 -29.06 -19.78 11.18
C GLY A 277 -29.13 -20.08 9.68
N LYS A 278 -30.24 -19.72 9.07
CA LYS A 278 -30.44 -19.77 7.61
C LYS A 278 -30.55 -18.36 7.05
N TYR A 279 -29.88 -18.15 5.93
CA TYR A 279 -29.72 -16.86 5.29
C TYR A 279 -29.97 -16.99 3.78
N ASN A 280 -30.36 -15.91 3.12
CA ASN A 280 -30.42 -15.91 1.67
C ASN A 280 -29.03 -15.62 1.09
N ARG A 281 -28.31 -14.62 1.61
CA ARG A 281 -27.07 -14.10 1.01
C ARG A 281 -26.05 -13.70 2.06
N ILE A 282 -24.97 -14.48 2.15
CA ILE A 282 -23.86 -14.20 3.07
C ILE A 282 -22.70 -13.53 2.34
N LEU A 283 -22.10 -12.50 2.93
CA LEU A 283 -20.84 -11.92 2.48
C LEU A 283 -19.69 -12.36 3.40
N LEU A 284 -18.73 -13.10 2.85
CA LEU A 284 -17.48 -13.45 3.52
C LEU A 284 -16.43 -12.37 3.29
N ILE A 285 -15.84 -11.84 4.36
CA ILE A 285 -14.82 -10.79 4.34
C ILE A 285 -13.48 -11.37 4.78
N ASP A 286 -12.48 -11.24 3.93
CA ASP A 286 -11.08 -11.62 4.18
C ASP A 286 -10.14 -10.43 4.01
N ASP A 287 -8.90 -10.56 4.50
CA ASP A 287 -7.89 -9.52 4.37
C ASP A 287 -7.36 -9.41 2.94
N ALA A 288 -6.95 -10.54 2.35
CA ALA A 288 -6.37 -10.59 1.02
C ALA A 288 -6.61 -11.94 0.32
N ILE A 289 -6.98 -11.89 -0.96
CA ILE A 289 -7.19 -13.08 -1.78
C ILE A 289 -5.97 -13.32 -2.68
N GLY A 290 -5.16 -14.30 -2.28
CA GLY A 290 -4.12 -14.91 -3.12
C GLY A 290 -4.71 -16.01 -4.00
N SER A 291 -4.68 -17.26 -3.52
CA SER A 291 -5.31 -18.40 -4.20
C SER A 291 -6.83 -18.43 -4.07
N GLY A 292 -7.38 -17.85 -3.00
CA GLY A 292 -8.82 -17.90 -2.70
C GLY A 292 -9.29 -19.17 -1.98
N ALA A 293 -8.38 -20.09 -1.63
CA ALA A 293 -8.72 -21.40 -1.06
C ALA A 293 -9.55 -21.29 0.22
N THR A 294 -9.15 -20.42 1.14
CA THR A 294 -9.87 -20.16 2.40
C THR A 294 -11.30 -19.73 2.18
N LEU A 295 -11.48 -18.73 1.32
CA LEU A 295 -12.80 -18.19 1.01
C LEU A 295 -13.67 -19.24 0.32
N ASN A 296 -13.10 -19.98 -0.63
CA ASN A 296 -13.81 -21.02 -1.37
C ASN A 296 -14.27 -22.16 -0.45
N GLU A 297 -13.37 -22.74 0.35
CA GLU A 297 -13.72 -23.84 1.26
C GLU A 297 -14.73 -23.41 2.32
N THR A 298 -14.61 -22.18 2.85
CA THR A 298 -15.60 -21.63 3.78
C THR A 298 -16.97 -21.50 3.12
N ALA A 299 -17.04 -20.98 1.90
CA ALA A 299 -18.28 -20.87 1.14
C ALA A 299 -18.89 -22.24 0.80
N MET A 300 -18.04 -23.22 0.47
CA MET A 300 -18.47 -24.61 0.23
C MET A 300 -19.07 -25.24 1.49
N GLN A 301 -18.49 -25.01 2.67
CA GLN A 301 -19.08 -25.47 3.93
C GLN A 301 -20.45 -24.84 4.20
N ILE A 302 -20.59 -23.53 3.97
CA ILE A 302 -21.88 -22.82 4.14
C ILE A 302 -22.96 -23.44 3.23
N LYS A 303 -22.62 -23.69 1.97
CA LYS A 303 -23.53 -24.32 1.00
C LYS A 303 -23.89 -25.75 1.38
N LYS A 304 -22.89 -26.59 1.70
CA LYS A 304 -23.10 -28.00 2.09
C LYS A 304 -23.96 -28.14 3.35
N LYS A 305 -23.85 -27.19 4.29
CA LYS A 305 -24.67 -27.14 5.51
C LYS A 305 -26.03 -26.47 5.31
N ASN A 306 -26.38 -26.03 4.10
CA ASN A 306 -27.62 -25.30 3.81
C ASN A 306 -27.83 -24.05 4.69
N ILE A 307 -26.73 -23.37 5.05
CA ILE A 307 -26.74 -22.15 5.87
C ILE A 307 -27.14 -20.94 5.00
N ALA A 308 -26.71 -20.91 3.73
CA ALA A 308 -27.09 -19.85 2.80
C ALA A 308 -27.35 -20.36 1.38
N LYS A 309 -28.24 -19.66 0.66
CA LYS A 309 -28.51 -19.93 -0.77
C LYS A 309 -27.35 -19.43 -1.64
N GLU A 310 -26.90 -18.20 -1.38
CA GLU A 310 -25.80 -17.57 -2.10
C GLU A 310 -24.72 -17.09 -1.13
N VAL A 311 -23.46 -17.23 -1.54
CA VAL A 311 -22.31 -16.77 -0.77
C VAL A 311 -21.47 -15.86 -1.66
N PHE A 312 -21.17 -14.67 -1.17
CA PHE A 312 -20.35 -13.66 -1.81
C PHE A 312 -19.01 -13.59 -1.08
N GLY A 313 -17.93 -13.43 -1.82
CA GLY A 313 -16.61 -13.18 -1.29
C GLY A 313 -16.22 -11.72 -1.43
N LEU A 314 -15.55 -11.17 -0.42
CA LEU A 314 -14.90 -9.87 -0.46
C LEU A 314 -13.53 -9.94 0.21
N SER A 315 -12.52 -9.33 -0.40
CA SER A 315 -11.28 -8.99 0.27
C SER A 315 -10.88 -7.53 0.08
N ILE A 316 -10.09 -7.02 1.02
CA ILE A 316 -9.53 -5.67 0.93
C ILE A 316 -8.59 -5.60 -0.28
N THR A 317 -7.73 -6.61 -0.45
CA THR A 317 -6.87 -6.69 -1.65
C THR A 317 -6.94 -8.06 -2.32
N GLY A 318 -6.72 -8.11 -3.63
CA GLY A 318 -6.63 -9.36 -4.40
C GLY A 318 -5.42 -9.39 -5.32
N SER A 319 -4.88 -10.57 -5.64
CA SER A 319 -3.83 -10.68 -6.64
C SER A 319 -4.38 -10.73 -8.07
N PHE A 320 -3.73 -9.98 -8.97
CA PHE A 320 -4.07 -9.91 -10.38
C PHE A 320 -3.61 -11.15 -11.16
N LYS A 321 -2.38 -11.63 -10.90
CA LYS A 321 -1.83 -12.82 -11.56
C LYS A 321 -2.29 -14.10 -10.86
N GLY A 322 -2.38 -15.19 -11.62
CA GLY A 322 -2.56 -16.53 -11.07
C GLY A 322 -1.45 -16.80 -10.07
N PHE A 323 -1.83 -17.16 -8.84
CA PHE A 323 -0.90 -17.58 -7.79
C PHE A 323 0.26 -16.62 -7.45
N ASP A 324 0.01 -15.31 -7.32
CA ASP A 324 0.91 -14.52 -6.47
C ASP A 324 0.65 -14.95 -5.01
N VAL A 325 1.58 -15.72 -4.45
CA VAL A 325 1.65 -15.92 -3.00
C VAL A 325 1.88 -14.54 -2.40
N ILE A 326 0.86 -14.00 -1.75
CA ILE A 326 0.98 -12.83 -0.88
C ILE A 326 1.79 -13.28 0.34
N SER A 327 3.11 -13.32 0.15
CA SER A 327 4.11 -13.53 1.18
C SER A 327 4.20 -12.24 2.00
N GLU A 328 3.87 -12.36 3.28
CA GLU A 328 3.94 -11.30 4.29
C GLU A 328 4.83 -11.74 5.46
N VAL A 329 5.67 -12.76 5.26
CA VAL A 329 6.60 -13.26 6.28
C VAL A 329 7.63 -12.19 6.58
#